data_AF-A0AAE0I1Q7-F1
#
_entry.id   AF-A0AAE0I1Q7-F1
#
_cell.length_a   1.000
_cell.length_b   1.000
_cell.length_c   1.000
_cell.angle_alpha   90.00
_cell.angle_beta   90.00
_cell.angle_gamma   90.00
#
_symmetry.space_group_name_H-M   'P 1'
#
loop_
_entity.id
_entity.type
_entity.pdbx_description
1 polymer ?
#
loop_
_entity_poly.entity_id
_entity_poly.type
_entity_poly.pdbx_seq_one_letter_code
_entity_poly.pdbx_strand_id
1 'polypeptide(L)'
;MSITDTLSSLAASLVPPIHFLLYSTLLGTELYQSFFMTKVCFVALPRSAFTTLQKRVFPIYFRAQAGLLFLVALTFPARANQADDAGRWLASAIPLSAGHKSDWIPFAVAGLTSVLNLVVYEPRTRMAMVERIHQETRDAKRRAVTNENDGHKSHGLTIGESSGPSDEMRRLNRLFSKNHAMSIHLNLVSMGAMLLYGLRLASRLNLEAV
;
A
#
# COMPACT_ATOMS: atom_id res chain seq x y z
N MET A 1 45.01 0.93 -11.13
CA MET A 1 43.59 1.04 -10.78
C MET A 1 43.19 -0.26 -10.10
N SER A 2 42.88 -0.21 -8.81
CA SER A 2 42.51 -1.41 -8.04
C SER A 2 41.13 -1.92 -8.49
N ILE A 3 40.88 -3.23 -8.36
CA ILE A 3 39.55 -3.83 -8.63
C ILE A 3 38.46 -3.10 -7.82
N THR A 4 38.80 -2.63 -6.62
CA THR A 4 37.93 -1.84 -5.76
C THR A 4 37.54 -0.50 -6.36
N ASP A 5 38.44 0.16 -7.10
CA ASP A 5 38.20 1.47 -7.71
C ASP A 5 37.26 1.32 -8.92
N THR A 6 37.45 0.26 -9.71
CA THR A 6 36.58 -0.07 -10.84
C THR A 6 35.16 -0.40 -10.37
N LEU A 7 35.02 -1.19 -9.31
CA LEU A 7 33.71 -1.52 -8.72
C LEU A 7 33.02 -0.29 -8.13
N SER A 8 33.78 0.61 -7.50
CA SER A 8 33.27 1.85 -6.92
C SER A 8 32.78 2.82 -7.99
N SER A 9 33.55 2.96 -9.08
CA SER A 9 33.17 3.78 -10.23
C SER A 9 31.90 3.24 -10.91
N LEU A 10 31.83 1.93 -11.13
CA LEU A 10 30.66 1.28 -11.70
C LEU A 10 29.40 1.47 -10.83
N ALA A 11 29.53 1.32 -9.51
CA ALA A 11 28.44 1.57 -8.58
C ALA A 11 27.99 3.04 -8.61
N ALA A 12 28.92 3.99 -8.64
CA ALA A 12 28.60 5.42 -8.71
C ALA A 12 27.82 5.79 -9.99
N SER A 13 28.09 5.13 -11.12
CA SER A 13 27.34 5.36 -12.37
C SER A 13 25.98 4.65 -12.42
N LEU A 14 25.84 3.48 -11.79
CA LEU A 14 24.61 2.67 -11.88
C LEU A 14 23.60 2.92 -10.76
N VAL A 15 24.05 3.25 -9.55
CA VAL A 15 23.15 3.42 -8.40
C VAL A 15 22.16 4.57 -8.58
N PRO A 16 22.54 5.78 -9.06
CA PRO A 16 21.59 6.88 -9.26
C PRO A 16 20.43 6.57 -10.23
N PRO A 17 20.66 6.04 -11.46
CA PRO A 17 19.55 5.69 -12.34
C PRO A 17 18.71 4.54 -11.79
N ILE A 18 19.32 3.54 -11.12
CA ILE A 18 18.58 2.46 -10.47
C ILE A 18 17.69 3.02 -9.34
N HIS A 19 18.20 3.91 -8.51
CA HIS A 19 17.45 4.57 -7.45
C HIS A 19 16.24 5.32 -8.02
N PHE A 20 16.45 6.10 -9.08
CA PHE A 20 15.39 6.84 -9.74
C PHE A 20 14.30 5.92 -10.31
N LEU A 21 14.67 4.80 -10.95
CA LEU A 21 13.74 3.81 -11.46
C LEU A 21 12.93 3.14 -10.34
N LEU A 22 13.58 2.74 -9.25
CA LEU A 22 12.92 2.14 -8.08
C LEU A 22 11.95 3.12 -7.42
N TYR A 23 12.38 4.37 -7.22
CA TYR A 23 11.55 5.45 -6.68
C TYR A 23 10.34 5.71 -7.57
N SER A 24 10.55 5.85 -8.88
CA SER A 24 9.47 6.08 -9.85
C SER A 24 8.49 4.91 -9.90
N THR A 25 8.99 3.68 -9.82
CA THR A 25 8.17 2.47 -9.77
C THR A 25 7.33 2.42 -8.49
N LEU A 26 7.90 2.76 -7.34
CA LEU A 26 7.19 2.84 -6.06
C LEU A 26 6.03 3.85 -6.14
N LEU A 27 6.34 5.11 -6.48
CA LEU A 27 5.34 6.17 -6.54
C LEU A 27 4.27 5.87 -7.61
N GLY A 28 4.69 5.39 -8.79
CA GLY A 28 3.79 4.99 -9.87
C GLY A 28 2.84 3.86 -9.46
N THR A 29 3.35 2.85 -8.76
CA THR A 29 2.54 1.74 -8.23
C THR A 29 1.53 2.23 -7.21
N GLU A 30 1.91 3.10 -6.28
CA GLU A 30 1.01 3.68 -5.28
C GLU A 30 -0.12 4.48 -5.92
N LEU A 31 0.21 5.36 -6.88
CA LEU A 31 -0.75 6.20 -7.59
C LEU A 31 -1.71 5.36 -8.44
N TYR A 32 -1.16 4.48 -9.28
CA TYR A 32 -1.94 3.65 -10.20
C TYR A 32 -2.90 2.73 -9.45
N GLN A 33 -2.41 2.02 -8.43
CA GLN A 33 -3.24 1.08 -7.69
C GLN A 33 -4.34 1.78 -6.89
N SER A 34 -4.02 2.89 -6.21
CA SER A 34 -4.93 3.54 -5.27
C SER A 34 -6.03 4.34 -5.97
N PHE A 35 -5.69 5.08 -7.03
CA PHE A 35 -6.61 6.01 -7.67
C PHE A 35 -7.23 5.49 -8.96
N PHE A 36 -6.50 4.71 -9.75
CA PHE A 36 -6.97 4.26 -11.06
C PHE A 36 -7.52 2.84 -10.98
N MET A 37 -6.64 1.85 -10.71
CA MET A 37 -7.00 0.43 -10.80
C MET A 37 -8.15 0.06 -9.86
N THR A 38 -8.09 0.50 -8.60
CA THR A 38 -9.15 0.22 -7.61
C THR A 38 -10.49 0.86 -7.99
N LYS A 39 -10.48 2.10 -8.50
CA LYS A 39 -11.72 2.79 -8.89
C LYS A 39 -12.35 2.19 -10.13
N VAL A 40 -11.55 1.92 -11.16
CA VAL A 40 -12.02 1.28 -12.39
C VAL A 40 -12.62 -0.10 -12.06
N CYS A 41 -11.92 -0.92 -11.28
CA CYS A 41 -12.43 -2.24 -10.89
C CYS A 41 -13.69 -2.16 -10.02
N PHE A 42 -13.80 -1.17 -9.13
CA PHE A 42 -14.98 -1.00 -8.29
C PHE A 42 -16.23 -0.69 -9.09
N VAL A 43 -16.09 0.09 -10.18
CA VAL A 43 -17.20 0.44 -11.07
C VAL A 43 -17.49 -0.68 -12.07
N ALA A 44 -16.45 -1.31 -12.62
CA ALA A 44 -16.60 -2.28 -13.71
C ALA A 44 -16.99 -3.69 -13.26
N LEU A 45 -16.67 -4.09 -12.01
CA LEU A 45 -16.87 -5.46 -11.54
C LEU A 45 -18.07 -5.59 -10.60
N PRO A 46 -18.81 -6.71 -10.67
CA PRO A 46 -19.73 -7.10 -9.62
C PRO A 46 -19.02 -7.18 -8.26
N ARG A 47 -19.74 -6.87 -7.18
CA ARG A 47 -19.17 -6.77 -5.82
C ARG A 47 -18.37 -8.01 -5.40
N SER A 48 -18.85 -9.21 -5.72
CA SER A 48 -18.17 -10.48 -5.41
C SER A 48 -16.85 -10.63 -6.17
N ALA A 49 -16.82 -10.27 -7.45
CA ALA A 49 -15.63 -10.30 -8.30
C ALA A 49 -14.60 -9.26 -7.84
N PHE A 50 -15.03 -8.02 -7.58
CA PHE A 50 -14.17 -6.98 -7.02
C PHE A 50 -13.55 -7.43 -5.69
N THR A 51 -14.36 -7.97 -4.79
CA THR A 51 -13.90 -8.42 -3.47
C THR A 51 -12.89 -9.58 -3.60
N THR A 52 -13.12 -10.51 -4.53
CA THR A 52 -12.19 -11.62 -4.81
C THR A 52 -10.86 -11.11 -5.38
N LEU A 53 -10.90 -10.15 -6.28
CA LEU A 53 -9.70 -9.50 -6.82
C LEU A 53 -8.93 -8.78 -5.70
N GLN A 54 -9.60 -7.96 -4.89
CA GLN A 54 -8.95 -7.19 -3.83
C GLN A 54 -8.28 -8.08 -2.77
N LYS A 55 -8.88 -9.23 -2.41
CA LYS A 55 -8.25 -10.22 -1.50
C LYS A 55 -6.88 -10.70 -1.98
N ARG A 56 -6.66 -10.75 -3.30
CA ARG A 56 -5.38 -11.16 -3.91
C ARG A 56 -4.45 -9.98 -4.12
N VAL A 57 -4.99 -8.84 -4.53
CA VAL A 57 -4.19 -7.65 -4.86
C VAL A 57 -3.63 -6.98 -3.61
N PHE A 58 -4.40 -6.84 -2.54
CA PHE A 58 -3.96 -6.18 -1.29
C PHE A 58 -2.63 -6.71 -0.75
N PRO A 59 -2.44 -8.01 -0.50
CA PRO A 59 -1.17 -8.51 0.03
C PRO A 59 -0.01 -8.33 -0.95
N ILE A 60 -0.25 -8.46 -2.25
CA ILE A 60 0.81 -8.26 -3.27
C ILE A 60 1.22 -6.78 -3.28
N TYR A 61 0.26 -5.87 -3.29
CA TYR A 61 0.47 -4.43 -3.31
C TYR A 61 1.28 -3.96 -2.10
N PHE A 62 0.84 -4.29 -0.87
CA PHE A 62 1.54 -3.83 0.33
C PHE A 62 2.94 -4.45 0.48
N ARG A 63 3.15 -5.69 0.00
CA ARG A 63 4.49 -6.31 -0.03
C ARG A 63 5.38 -5.64 -1.07
N ALA A 64 4.84 -5.34 -2.25
CA ALA A 64 5.57 -4.62 -3.30
C ALA A 64 5.94 -3.20 -2.83
N GLN A 65 5.01 -2.48 -2.19
CA GLN A 65 5.25 -1.17 -1.60
C GLN A 65 6.39 -1.22 -0.57
N ALA A 66 6.32 -2.14 0.40
CA ALA A 66 7.37 -2.28 1.42
C ALA A 66 8.72 -2.70 0.81
N GLY A 67 8.71 -3.63 -0.16
CA GLY A 67 9.92 -4.08 -0.85
C GLY A 67 10.57 -2.99 -1.69
N LEU A 68 9.78 -2.27 -2.48
CA LEU A 68 10.26 -1.15 -3.28
C LEU A 68 10.78 -0.02 -2.38
N LEU A 69 10.07 0.30 -1.30
CA LEU A 69 10.57 1.27 -0.33
C LEU A 69 11.92 0.81 0.24
N PHE A 70 12.05 -0.44 0.68
CA PHE A 70 13.34 -0.97 1.14
C PHE A 70 14.46 -0.85 0.10
N LEU A 71 14.17 -1.15 -1.17
CA LEU A 71 15.13 -1.03 -2.27
C LEU A 71 15.52 0.43 -2.55
N VAL A 72 14.57 1.37 -2.45
CA VAL A 72 14.86 2.82 -2.54
C VAL A 72 15.74 3.26 -1.37
N ALA A 73 15.55 2.70 -0.18
CA ALA A 73 16.39 2.95 1.00
C ALA A 73 17.83 2.48 0.76
N LEU A 74 17.98 1.28 0.20
CA LEU A 74 19.27 0.65 -0.06
C LEU A 74 20.07 1.39 -1.14
N THR A 75 19.38 2.00 -2.08
CA THR A 75 19.98 2.75 -3.21
C THR A 75 20.06 4.24 -2.94
N PHE A 76 19.83 4.69 -1.69
CA PHE A 76 19.80 6.11 -1.35
C PHE A 76 21.11 6.80 -1.80
N PRO A 77 21.02 7.92 -2.55
CA PRO A 77 22.21 8.63 -2.99
C PRO A 77 22.89 9.25 -1.77
N ALA A 78 23.92 8.56 -1.29
CA ALA A 78 24.87 9.10 -0.35
C ALA A 78 25.43 10.41 -0.90
N ARG A 79 25.42 11.48 -0.10
CA ARG A 79 26.28 12.63 -0.39
C ARG A 79 27.72 12.13 -0.34
N ALA A 80 28.33 11.98 -1.51
CA ALA A 80 29.77 11.97 -1.65
C ALA A 80 30.25 13.38 -1.25
N ASN A 81 30.42 13.59 0.05
CA ASN A 81 31.34 14.60 0.51
C ASN A 81 32.69 14.16 -0.06
N GLN A 82 33.33 15.00 -0.87
CA GLN A 82 34.76 14.94 -1.19
C GLN A 82 35.55 14.51 0.06
N ALA A 83 35.90 13.23 0.15
CA ALA A 83 36.79 12.63 1.14
C ALA A 83 36.95 11.14 0.80
N ASP A 84 37.73 10.85 -0.24
CA ASP A 84 38.92 10.00 -0.29
C ASP A 84 38.97 8.64 0.44
N ASP A 85 37.92 8.12 1.06
CA ASP A 85 37.97 6.83 1.78
C ASP A 85 36.99 5.79 1.22
N ALA A 86 37.56 4.79 0.53
CA ALA A 86 36.91 3.64 -0.11
C ALA A 86 36.07 2.74 0.82
N GLY A 87 35.92 3.07 2.10
CA GLY A 87 35.18 2.30 3.10
C GLY A 87 33.75 2.76 3.38
N ARG A 88 33.30 3.91 2.84
CA ARG A 88 32.04 4.56 3.28
C ARG A 88 30.78 4.22 2.46
N TRP A 89 30.85 3.45 1.39
CA TRP A 89 29.69 3.11 0.56
C TRP A 89 28.65 2.24 1.30
N LEU A 90 29.09 1.37 2.23
CA LEU A 90 28.21 0.60 3.14
C LEU A 90 27.64 1.47 4.26
N ALA A 91 28.42 2.42 4.79
CA ALA A 91 27.99 3.36 5.82
C ALA A 91 27.04 4.45 5.30
N SER A 92 26.98 4.62 3.98
CA SER A 92 26.11 5.57 3.29
C SER A 92 24.87 4.92 2.64
N ALA A 93 24.85 3.59 2.54
CA ALA A 93 23.66 2.80 2.22
C ALA A 93 22.65 2.77 3.39
N ILE A 94 23.06 3.26 4.57
CA ILE A 94 22.16 3.50 5.70
C ILE A 94 21.83 5.02 5.71
N PRO A 95 20.58 5.42 5.44
CA PRO A 95 20.17 6.82 5.34
C PRO A 95 20.32 7.64 6.64
N LEU A 96 20.74 7.00 7.74
CA LEU A 96 20.94 7.64 9.04
C LEU A 96 22.18 8.55 9.11
N SER A 97 23.17 8.41 8.23
CA SER A 97 24.52 8.96 8.48
C SER A 97 24.98 10.11 7.58
N ALA A 98 24.30 10.45 6.47
CA ALA A 98 24.88 11.33 5.44
C ALA A 98 24.02 12.50 4.90
N GLY A 99 22.86 12.83 5.50
CA GLY A 99 21.99 13.90 5.01
C GLY A 99 21.51 14.87 6.09
N HIS A 100 21.17 16.11 5.72
CA HIS A 100 20.41 17.01 6.59
C HIS A 100 19.19 16.23 7.14
N LYS A 101 18.90 16.36 8.44
CA LYS A 101 17.82 15.61 9.13
C LYS A 101 16.47 15.63 8.40
N SER A 102 16.25 16.64 7.56
CA SER A 102 15.07 16.78 6.73
C SER A 102 14.86 15.58 5.77
N ASP A 103 15.90 15.04 5.13
CA ASP A 103 15.76 14.16 3.95
C ASP A 103 15.25 12.75 4.26
N TRP A 104 15.60 12.23 5.44
CA TRP A 104 15.16 10.89 5.85
C TRP A 104 13.76 10.91 6.49
N ILE A 105 13.24 12.07 6.88
CA ILE A 105 11.92 12.18 7.54
C ILE A 105 10.78 11.68 6.65
N PRO A 106 10.61 12.14 5.39
CA PRO A 106 9.56 11.62 4.53
C PRO A 106 9.70 10.11 4.31
N PHE A 107 10.94 9.64 4.22
CA PHE A 107 11.24 8.24 4.03
C PHE A 107 10.86 7.37 5.24
N ALA A 108 11.18 7.83 6.46
CA ALA A 108 10.81 7.16 7.69
C ALA A 108 9.30 7.19 7.93
N VAL A 109 8.63 8.30 7.60
CA VAL A 109 7.16 8.40 7.65
C VAL A 109 6.54 7.38 6.70
N ALA A 110 6.96 7.37 5.42
CA ALA A 110 6.48 6.43 4.42
C ALA A 110 6.72 4.97 4.85
N GLY A 111 7.90 4.68 5.42
CA GLY A 111 8.25 3.36 5.94
C GLY A 111 7.36 2.93 7.09
N LEU A 112 7.18 3.77 8.10
CA LEU A 112 6.33 3.45 9.24
C LEU A 112 4.89 3.22 8.80
N THR A 113 4.34 4.09 7.94
CA THR A 113 2.96 3.93 7.45
C THR A 113 2.78 2.71 6.57
N SER A 114 3.77 2.39 5.73
CA SER A 114 3.76 1.20 4.86
C SER A 114 3.83 -0.09 5.68
N VAL A 115 4.69 -0.13 6.71
CA VAL A 115 4.80 -1.29 7.61
C VAL A 115 3.52 -1.49 8.41
N LEU A 116 2.94 -0.43 8.96
CA LEU A 116 1.64 -0.51 9.64
C LEU A 116 0.56 -1.02 8.70
N ASN A 117 0.55 -0.55 7.46
CA ASN A 117 -0.38 -1.03 6.44
C ASN A 117 -0.18 -2.53 6.16
N LEU A 118 1.05 -2.97 5.92
CA LEU A 118 1.36 -4.35 5.59
C LEU A 118 1.08 -5.31 6.75
N VAL A 119 1.50 -4.97 7.97
CA VAL A 119 1.48 -5.91 9.10
C VAL A 119 0.16 -5.87 9.88
N VAL A 120 -0.50 -4.71 9.92
CA VAL A 120 -1.69 -4.51 10.77
C VAL A 120 -2.96 -4.39 9.94
N TYR A 121 -3.01 -3.45 9.00
CA TYR A 121 -4.27 -3.09 8.36
C TYR A 121 -4.63 -3.94 7.14
N GLU A 122 -3.65 -4.44 6.39
CA GLU A 122 -3.84 -5.42 5.31
C GLU A 122 -4.54 -6.69 5.82
N PRO A 123 -3.98 -7.43 6.81
CA PRO A 123 -4.57 -8.69 7.23
C PRO A 123 -5.94 -8.47 7.86
N ARG A 124 -6.10 -7.40 8.67
CA ARG A 124 -7.38 -7.06 9.32
C ARG A 124 -8.47 -6.69 8.31
N THR A 125 -8.15 -5.92 7.28
CA THR A 125 -9.11 -5.55 6.24
C THR A 125 -9.50 -6.76 5.41
N ARG A 126 -8.54 -7.61 5.05
CA ARG A 126 -8.77 -8.84 4.30
C ARG A 126 -9.63 -9.84 5.08
N MET A 127 -9.36 -10.04 6.37
CA MET A 127 -10.17 -10.93 7.22
C MET A 127 -11.60 -10.41 7.36
N ALA A 128 -11.78 -9.11 7.64
CA ALA A 128 -13.13 -8.51 7.70
C ALA A 128 -13.87 -8.64 6.36
N MET A 129 -13.17 -8.53 5.24
CA MET A 129 -13.73 -8.73 3.91
C MET A 129 -14.15 -10.17 3.65
N VAL A 130 -13.38 -11.16 4.12
CA VAL A 130 -13.74 -12.59 4.04
C VAL A 130 -14.96 -12.89 4.91
N GLU A 131 -14.97 -12.43 6.16
CA GLU A 131 -16.05 -12.70 7.11
C GLU A 131 -17.39 -12.13 6.65
N ARG A 132 -17.38 -10.93 6.05
CA ARG A 132 -18.57 -10.33 5.44
C ARG A 132 -19.19 -11.21 4.35
N ILE A 133 -18.36 -11.85 3.52
CA ILE A 133 -18.86 -12.76 2.47
C ILE A 133 -19.49 -14.01 3.10
N HIS A 134 -18.85 -14.62 4.10
CA HIS A 134 -19.43 -15.76 4.80
C HIS A 134 -20.75 -15.40 5.47
N GLN A 135 -20.83 -14.22 6.10
CA GLN A 135 -22.05 -13.75 6.73
C GLN A 135 -23.16 -13.47 5.70
N GLU A 136 -22.84 -12.91 4.52
CA GLU A 136 -23.80 -12.75 3.43
C GLU A 136 -24.39 -14.10 2.98
N THR A 137 -23.57 -15.17 2.91
CA THR A 137 -24.06 -16.53 2.59
C THR A 137 -24.95 -17.10 3.69
N ARG A 138 -24.59 -16.92 4.97
CA ARG A 138 -25.38 -17.38 6.12
C ARG A 138 -26.74 -16.68 6.19
N ASP A 139 -26.74 -15.36 6.00
CA ASP A 139 -27.97 -14.55 6.01
C ASP A 139 -28.87 -14.93 4.82
N ALA A 140 -28.31 -15.21 3.64
CA ALA A 140 -29.07 -15.71 2.49
C ALA A 140 -29.73 -17.07 2.77
N LYS A 141 -29.00 -18.02 3.36
CA LYS A 141 -29.55 -19.33 3.74
C LYS A 141 -30.66 -19.20 4.79
N ARG A 142 -30.47 -18.35 5.80
CA ARG A 142 -31.48 -18.10 6.85
C ARG A 142 -32.78 -17.54 6.27
N ARG A 143 -32.67 -16.61 5.31
CA ARG A 143 -33.83 -16.05 4.58
C ARG A 143 -34.55 -17.11 3.76
N ALA A 144 -33.82 -17.96 3.05
CA ALA A 144 -34.42 -19.05 2.26
C ALA A 144 -35.22 -20.03 3.13
N VAL A 145 -34.67 -20.48 4.27
CA VAL A 145 -35.35 -21.40 5.21
C VAL A 145 -36.57 -20.75 5.86
N THR A 146 -36.50 -19.45 6.20
CA THR A 146 -37.64 -18.74 6.81
C THR A 146 -38.80 -18.67 5.81
N ASN A 147 -38.52 -18.32 4.55
CA ASN A 147 -39.53 -18.27 3.50
C ASN A 147 -40.17 -19.64 3.19
N GLU A 148 -39.42 -20.73 3.32
CA GLU A 148 -39.92 -22.10 3.12
C GLU A 148 -40.85 -22.54 4.25
N ASN A 149 -40.51 -22.22 5.51
CA ASN A 149 -41.33 -22.55 6.68
C ASN A 149 -42.60 -21.68 6.81
N ASP A 150 -42.60 -20.46 6.27
CA ASP A 150 -43.76 -19.55 6.28
C ASP A 150 -44.76 -19.83 5.13
N GLY A 151 -44.50 -20.81 4.27
CA GLY A 151 -45.31 -21.21 3.12
C GLY A 151 -46.76 -21.67 3.42
N HIS A 152 -47.20 -21.64 4.69
CA HIS A 152 -48.56 -21.98 5.09
C HIS A 152 -49.35 -20.84 5.77
N LYS A 153 -48.79 -19.62 5.84
CA LYS A 153 -49.50 -18.44 6.39
C LYS A 153 -49.59 -17.32 5.36
N SER A 154 -50.54 -17.47 4.43
CA SER A 154 -51.14 -16.33 3.75
C SER A 154 -51.99 -15.55 4.75
N HIS A 155 -51.36 -14.65 5.51
CA HIS A 155 -52.08 -13.57 6.16
C HIS A 155 -51.24 -12.31 5.98
N GLY A 156 -51.85 -11.27 5.40
CA GLY A 156 -51.21 -10.03 4.97
C GLY A 156 -50.47 -9.29 6.08
N LEU A 157 -49.26 -9.75 6.38
CA LEU A 157 -48.29 -9.08 7.23
C LEU A 157 -47.27 -8.43 6.31
N THR A 158 -47.25 -7.11 6.38
CA THR A 158 -46.36 -6.19 5.67
C THR A 158 -44.97 -6.77 5.40
N ILE A 159 -44.62 -6.87 4.12
CA ILE A 159 -43.25 -7.04 3.61
C ILE A 159 -42.44 -5.82 4.09
N GLY A 160 -41.98 -5.83 5.33
CA GLY A 160 -41.49 -4.59 5.96
C GLY A 160 -40.46 -4.74 7.07
N GLU A 161 -40.47 -5.80 7.88
CA GLU A 161 -39.79 -5.72 9.19
C GLU A 161 -38.44 -6.44 9.35
N SER A 162 -37.90 -7.12 8.33
CA SER A 162 -36.53 -7.64 8.41
C SER A 162 -35.67 -7.41 7.17
N SER A 163 -35.92 -6.32 6.45
CA SER A 163 -35.20 -5.90 5.23
C SER A 163 -33.87 -5.18 5.54
N GLY A 164 -33.23 -5.50 6.67
CA GLY A 164 -31.93 -4.95 7.08
C GLY A 164 -30.80 -5.99 7.05
N PRO A 165 -29.53 -5.56 6.96
CA PRO A 165 -28.40 -6.41 7.31
C PRO A 165 -28.56 -6.91 8.76
N SER A 166 -28.21 -8.18 9.01
CA SER A 166 -28.15 -8.73 10.36
C SER A 166 -27.23 -7.90 11.26
N ASP A 167 -27.43 -7.95 12.58
CA ASP A 167 -26.59 -7.21 13.53
C ASP A 167 -25.11 -7.61 13.40
N GLU A 168 -24.83 -8.89 13.15
CA GLU A 168 -23.48 -9.35 12.86
C GLU A 168 -22.95 -8.74 11.56
N MET A 169 -23.76 -8.70 10.49
CA MET A 169 -23.34 -8.04 9.25
C MET A 169 -23.08 -6.53 9.45
N ARG A 170 -23.85 -5.85 10.30
CA ARG A 170 -23.61 -4.44 10.67
C ARG A 170 -22.29 -4.27 11.42
N ARG A 171 -22.00 -5.16 12.36
CA ARG A 171 -20.72 -5.20 13.10
C ARG A 171 -19.54 -5.40 12.16
N LEU A 172 -19.63 -6.37 11.26
CA LEU A 172 -18.59 -6.67 10.27
C LEU A 172 -18.39 -5.52 9.28
N ASN A 173 -19.46 -4.87 8.84
CA ASN A 173 -19.38 -3.67 8.00
C ASN A 173 -18.62 -2.53 8.69
N ARG A 174 -18.86 -2.29 9.99
CA ARG A 174 -18.14 -1.28 10.78
C ARG A 174 -16.66 -1.65 10.93
N LEU A 175 -16.34 -2.91 11.21
CA LEU A 175 -14.95 -3.39 11.32
C LEU A 175 -14.21 -3.24 10.00
N PHE A 176 -14.81 -3.67 8.90
CA PHE A 176 -14.26 -3.50 7.56
C PHE A 176 -14.04 -2.02 7.23
N SER A 177 -15.06 -1.18 7.41
CA SER A 177 -14.99 0.24 7.10
C SER A 177 -13.88 0.94 7.89
N LYS A 178 -13.77 0.67 9.20
CA LYS A 178 -12.71 1.23 10.04
C LYS A 178 -11.32 0.81 9.57
N ASN A 179 -11.09 -0.49 9.37
CA ASN A 179 -9.77 -0.99 8.98
C ASN A 179 -9.38 -0.50 7.57
N HIS A 180 -10.34 -0.51 6.65
CA HIS A 180 -10.13 -0.04 5.28
C HIS A 180 -9.84 1.47 5.24
N ALA A 181 -10.59 2.27 5.99
CA ALA A 181 -10.35 3.71 6.10
C ALA A 181 -8.94 3.97 6.65
N MET A 182 -8.55 3.34 7.76
CA MET A 182 -7.19 3.50 8.30
C MET A 182 -6.12 3.14 7.26
N SER A 183 -6.34 2.06 6.50
CA SER A 183 -5.39 1.64 5.49
C SER A 183 -5.23 2.67 4.36
N ILE A 184 -6.34 3.24 3.88
CA ILE A 184 -6.34 4.31 2.86
C ILE A 184 -5.57 5.53 3.37
N HIS A 185 -5.80 5.96 4.62
CA HIS A 185 -5.15 7.16 5.16
C HIS A 185 -3.65 6.95 5.33
N LEU A 186 -3.22 5.82 5.87
CA LEU A 186 -1.80 5.48 5.98
C LEU A 186 -1.13 5.42 4.60
N ASN A 187 -1.85 4.89 3.61
CA ASN A 187 -1.32 4.83 2.25
C ASN A 187 -1.18 6.23 1.61
N LEU A 188 -2.15 7.12 1.86
CA LEU A 188 -2.11 8.50 1.39
C LEU A 188 -0.99 9.30 2.06
N VAL A 189 -0.74 9.07 3.36
CA VAL A 189 0.40 9.68 4.07
C VAL A 189 1.72 9.17 3.50
N SER A 190 1.85 7.86 3.24
CA SER A 190 3.03 7.28 2.59
C SER A 190 3.31 7.95 1.25
N MET A 191 2.27 8.03 0.41
CA MET A 191 2.36 8.61 -0.93
C MET A 191 2.69 10.10 -0.89
N GLY A 192 2.08 10.87 0.02
CA GLY A 192 2.42 12.28 0.23
C GLY A 192 3.87 12.47 0.66
N ALA A 193 4.38 11.60 1.53
CA ALA A 193 5.77 11.62 1.94
C ALA A 193 6.72 11.24 0.79
N MET A 194 6.35 10.27 -0.05
CA MET A 194 7.13 9.92 -1.25
C MET A 194 7.11 11.02 -2.32
N LEU A 195 6.01 11.75 -2.48
CA LEU A 195 5.94 12.94 -3.33
C LEU A 195 6.89 14.03 -2.82
N LEU A 196 6.88 14.32 -1.53
CA LEU A 196 7.80 15.29 -0.91
C LEU A 196 9.27 14.86 -1.08
N TYR A 197 9.55 13.57 -0.94
CA TYR A 197 10.86 13.00 -1.21
C TYR A 197 11.26 13.23 -2.68
N GLY A 198 10.36 12.95 -3.63
CA GLY A 198 10.56 13.20 -5.05
C GLY A 198 10.88 14.65 -5.41
N LEU A 199 10.13 15.59 -4.85
CA LEU A 199 10.36 17.02 -5.07
C LEU A 199 11.75 17.43 -4.58
N ARG A 200 12.20 16.89 -3.44
CA ARG A 200 13.55 17.13 -2.93
C ARG A 200 14.62 16.47 -3.77
N LEU A 201 14.38 15.24 -4.23
CA LEU A 201 15.28 14.54 -5.13
C LEU A 201 15.44 15.34 -6.43
N ALA A 202 14.34 15.81 -7.03
CA ALA A 202 14.35 16.62 -8.23
C ALA A 202 15.11 17.94 -8.07
N SER A 203 14.98 18.63 -6.92
CA SER A 203 15.72 19.86 -6.63
C SER A 203 17.25 19.68 -6.58
N ARG A 204 17.74 18.44 -6.51
CA ARG A 204 19.16 18.07 -6.44
C ARG A 204 19.67 17.44 -7.73
N LEU A 205 18.80 17.22 -8.71
CA LEU A 205 19.24 16.83 -10.04
C LEU A 205 19.89 18.06 -10.66
N ASN A 206 21.20 18.00 -10.93
CA ASN A 206 21.85 18.96 -11.80
C ASN A 206 21.28 18.78 -13.20
N LEU A 207 20.27 19.58 -13.55
CA LEU A 207 19.74 19.69 -14.91
C LEU A 207 20.66 20.56 -15.78
N GLU A 208 21.97 20.52 -15.54
CA GLU A 208 22.96 21.11 -16.43
C GLU A 208 23.17 20.15 -17.61
N ALA A 209 22.25 20.21 -18.57
CA ALA A 209 22.42 19.68 -19.90
C ALA A 209 21.52 20.45 -20.87
N VAL A 210 22.03 21.59 -21.35
CA VAL A 210 22.43 21.89 -22.75
C VAL A 210 22.77 23.37 -22.84
#